data_AF-A0A9D7VN28-F1
#
_entry.id   AF-A0A9D7VN28-F1
#
_cell.length_a   1.000
_cell.length_b   1.000
_cell.length_c   1.000
_cell.angle_alpha   90.00
_cell.angle_beta   90.00
_cell.angle_gamma   90.00
#
_symmetry.space_group_name_H-M   'P 1'
#
loop_
_entity.id
_entity.type
_entity.pdbx_description
1 polymer ?
#
loop_
_entity_poly.entity_id
_entity_poly.type
_entity_poly.pdbx_seq_one_letter_code
_entity_poly.pdbx_strand_id
1 'polypeptide(L)' 'MRQMFTSAIVLDQPHDIALRDVELTPAGPADVTVDVAWSGISTGTE' A
#
# COMPACT_ATOMS: atom_id res chain seq x y z
N MET A 1 -0.88 4.97 -19.88
CA MET A 1 -0.69 5.27 -18.44
C MET A 1 0.62 4.65 -18.02
N ARG A 2 1.47 5.34 -17.25
CA ARG A 2 2.78 4.83 -16.85
C ARG A 2 2.60 3.90 -15.64
N GLN A 3 3.22 2.72 -15.66
CA GLN A 3 3.25 1.84 -14.49
C GLN A 3 3.99 2.51 -13.33
N MET A 4 3.46 2.38 -12.12
CA MET A 4 4.03 2.93 -10.89
C MET A 4 4.28 1.80 -9.89
N PHE A 5 5.44 1.84 -9.26
CA PHE A 5 5.80 0.94 -8.16
C PHE A 5 5.98 1.75 -6.88
N THR A 6 5.64 1.16 -5.74
CA THR A 6 5.83 1.76 -4.42
C THR A 6 6.21 0.70 -3.41
N SER A 7 6.85 1.12 -2.32
CA SER A 7 7.12 0.23 -1.20
C SER A 7 5.91 0.17 -0.28
N ALA A 8 5.47 -1.04 0.07
CA ALA A 8 4.31 -1.29 0.90
C ALA A 8 4.60 -2.32 1.99
N ILE A 9 3.95 -2.15 3.15
CA ILE A 9 3.90 -3.17 4.19
C ILE A 9 2.85 -4.21 3.77
N VAL A 10 3.27 -5.46 3.59
CA VAL A 10 2.41 -6.58 3.19
C VAL A 10 2.37 -7.60 4.32
N LEU A 11 1.17 -8.07 4.66
CA LEU A 11 0.95 -9.18 5.57
C LEU A 11 0.62 -10.41 4.72
N ASP A 12 1.58 -11.32 4.55
CA ASP A 12 1.44 -12.49 3.68
C ASP A 12 0.60 -13.60 4.35
N GLN A 13 0.71 -13.72 5.68
CA GLN A 13 -0.01 -14.67 6.53
C GLN A 13 0.04 -14.22 8.00
N PRO A 14 -0.70 -14.84 8.94
CA PRO A 14 -0.57 -14.51 10.36
C PRO A 14 0.88 -14.57 10.83
N HIS A 15 1.33 -13.51 11.51
CA HIS A 15 2.69 -13.33 12.02
C HIS A 15 3.81 -13.15 10.97
N ASP A 16 3.46 -12.97 9.69
CA ASP A 16 4.42 -12.72 8.61
C ASP A 16 4.18 -11.35 7.98
N ILE A 17 5.12 -10.43 8.22
CA ILE A 17 5.07 -9.04 7.77
C ILE A 17 6.36 -8.70 7.02
N ALA A 18 6.21 -8.12 5.84
CA ALA A 18 7.33 -7.78 4.98
C ALA A 18 7.14 -6.41 4.31
N LEU A 19 8.26 -5.74 4.03
CA LEU A 19 8.28 -4.61 3.11
C LEU A 19 8.49 -5.14 1.69
N ARG A 20 7.63 -4.76 0.75
CA ARG A 20 7.66 -5.23 -0.64
C ARG A 20 7.50 -4.05 -1.59
N ASP A 21 8.14 -4.11 -2.75
CA ASP A 21 7.78 -3.25 -3.88
C ASP A 21 6.55 -3.84 -4.57
N VAL A 22 5.50 -3.03 -4.75
CA VAL A 22 4.23 -3.44 -5.35
C VAL A 22 3.87 -2.54 -6.52
N GLU A 23 3.27 -3.13 -7.56
CA GLU A 23 2.72 -2.37 -8.68
C GLU A 23 1.37 -1.76 -8.28
N LEU A 24 1.22 -0.46 -8.55
CA LEU A 24 -0.05 0.23 -8.37
C LEU A 24 -0.95 0.01 -9.59
N THR A 25 -2.18 -0.42 -9.33
CA THR A 25 -3.26 -0.33 -10.32
C THR A 25 -3.42 1.13 -10.76
N PRO A 26 -3.48 1.43 -12.07
CA PRO A 26 -3.66 2.81 -12.52
C PRO A 26 -4.96 3.42 -11.98
N ALA A 27 -4.86 4.65 -11.47
CA ALA A 27 -6.01 5.42 -10.99
C ALA A 27 -7.03 5.65 -12.13
N GLY A 28 -8.29 5.34 -11.86
CA GLY A 28 -9.40 5.66 -12.76
C GLY A 28 -9.77 7.14 -12.72
N PRO A 29 -10.76 7.58 -13.53
CA PRO A 29 -11.13 8.99 -13.65
C PRO A 29 -11.62 9.65 -12.35
N ALA A 30 -12.04 8.86 -11.36
CA ALA A 30 -12.56 9.34 -10.08
C ALA A 30 -11.59 9.11 -8.91
N ASP A 31 -10.41 8.54 -9.17
CA ASP A 31 -9.43 8.20 -8.15
C ASP A 31 -8.33 9.26 -8.07
N VAL A 32 -7.67 9.34 -6.92
CA VAL A 32 -6.44 10.13 -6.76
C VAL A 32 -5.33 9.23 -6.26
N THR A 33 -4.13 9.42 -6.82
CA THR A 33 -2.92 8.80 -6.29
C THR A 33 -2.31 9.73 -5.26
N VAL A 34 -2.04 9.21 -4.05
CA VAL A 34 -1.51 9.99 -2.93
C VAL A 34 -0.14 9.44 -2.56
N ASP A 35 0.83 10.33 -2.42
CA ASP A 35 2.12 10.00 -1.82
C ASP A 35 1.99 10.05 -0.28
N VAL A 36 2.19 8.91 0.38
CA VAL A 36 1.94 8.75 1.80
C VAL A 36 3.22 9.07 2.59
N ALA A 37 3.21 10.20 3.30
CA ALA A 37 4.35 10.58 4.13
C ALA A 37 4.42 9.81 5.47
N TRP A 38 3.26 9.53 6.09
CA TRP A 38 3.16 8.87 7.39
C TRP A 38 1.90 8.02 7.48
N SER A 39 1.99 6.87 8.17
CA SER A 39 0.85 6.06 8.58
C SER A 39 0.89 5.81 10.10
N GLY A 40 -0.28 5.71 10.71
CA GLY A 40 -0.41 5.34 12.12
C GLY A 40 -0.65 3.84 12.24
N ILE A 41 -0.01 3.20 13.22
CA ILE A 41 -0.35 1.83 13.63
C ILE A 41 -1.43 1.94 14.71
N SER A 42 -2.59 1.35 14.42
CA SER A 42 -3.72 1.23 15.35
C SER A 42 -3.75 -0.18 15.93
N THR A 43 -4.27 -0.33 17.15
CA THR A 43 -4.52 -1.64 17.77
C THR A 43 -5.78 -2.31 17.21
N GLY A 44 -6.04 -2.19 15.89
CA GLY A 44 -7.27 -2.63 15.24
C GLY A 44 -7.78 -3.95 15.79
N THR A 45 -9.01 -3.96 16.32
CA THR A 45 -9.62 -5.11 17.00
C THR A 45 -10.50 -5.94 16.06
N GLU A 46 -10.13 -5.98 14.77
CA GLU A 46 -10.89 -6.67 13.71
C GLU A 46 -10.49 -8.13 13.56
#